data_AF-H3CBJ1-F1
#
_entry.id   AF-H3CBJ1-F1
#
_cell.length_a   1.000
_cell.length_b   1.000
_cell.length_c   1.000
_cell.angle_alpha   90.00
_cell.angle_beta   90.00
_cell.angle_gamma   90.00
#
_symmetry.space_group_name_H-M   'P 1'
#
loop_
_entity.id
_entity.type
_entity.pdbx_description
1 polymer ?
#
loop_
_entity_poly.entity_id
_entity_poly.type
_entity_poly.pdbx_seq_one_letter_code
_entity_poly.pdbx_strand_id
1 'polypeptide(L)'
;MAMLPVLVTLQLLLPPVILVGNQMVENQNFVSFWMIQCFKTQSFQQIPSLDYWDAWGPYGECSRSCGSGVTTRTRRCITSRADGGHNCVGPDKSYRLCNIQDCPEGSKDFREDQCSQFDGTDFQGNRYKWLPYYAENPCELNCMPRGENFFYRHRSAVVDGTPCHPGRRDICVEGVCKVSPKPKPNPKMTEFNDTKRGCIAVELIIVQSDKLNVFLTVCLIRIETVLSVT
;
A
#
# COMPACT_ATOMS: atom_id res chain seq x y z
N MET A 1 50.25 -2.60 -16.15
CA MET A 1 49.01 -2.76 -16.95
C MET A 1 48.11 -1.59 -16.64
N ALA A 2 47.92 -0.72 -17.62
CA ALA A 2 47.12 0.50 -17.52
C ALA A 2 45.63 0.17 -17.52
N MET A 3 44.84 0.92 -16.75
CA MET A 3 43.38 0.95 -16.88
C MET A 3 42.99 2.40 -17.17
N LEU A 4 42.45 2.63 -18.38
CA LEU A 4 41.93 3.92 -18.84
C LEU A 4 40.62 4.27 -18.12
N PRO A 5 40.33 5.55 -17.85
CA PRO A 5 38.98 6.00 -17.54
C PRO A 5 38.17 6.16 -18.85
N VAL A 6 37.02 5.50 -18.92
CA VAL A 6 36.03 5.68 -19.99
C VAL A 6 35.37 7.05 -19.81
N LEU A 7 35.74 8.03 -20.65
CA LEU A 7 35.00 9.26 -20.82
C LEU A 7 33.67 8.94 -21.54
N VAL A 8 32.54 9.09 -20.84
CA VAL A 8 31.23 9.16 -21.49
C VAL A 8 31.02 10.60 -21.92
N THR A 9 31.25 10.88 -23.20
CA THR A 9 30.91 12.17 -23.82
C THR A 9 29.40 12.26 -23.98
N LEU A 10 28.74 13.02 -23.11
CA LEU A 10 27.32 13.36 -23.25
C LEU A 10 27.22 14.48 -24.30
N GLN A 11 26.89 14.12 -25.55
CA GLN A 11 26.62 15.07 -26.62
C GLN A 11 25.28 15.77 -26.34
N LEU A 12 25.35 16.97 -25.75
CA LEU A 12 24.22 17.89 -25.66
C LEU A 12 23.91 18.43 -27.05
N LEU A 13 22.84 17.93 -27.67
CA LEU A 13 22.23 18.56 -28.84
C LEU A 13 21.55 19.86 -28.39
N LEU A 14 22.28 20.97 -28.44
CA LEU A 14 21.68 22.30 -28.33
C LEU A 14 21.05 22.66 -29.68
N PRO A 15 19.80 23.16 -29.73
CA PRO A 15 19.24 23.71 -30.95
C PRO A 15 19.99 25.00 -31.34
N PRO A 16 20.04 25.35 -32.64
CA PRO A 16 20.77 26.53 -33.09
C PRO A 16 20.09 27.80 -32.56
N VAL A 17 20.81 28.55 -31.72
CA VAL A 17 20.39 29.88 -31.27
C VAL A 17 20.63 30.86 -32.42
N ILE A 18 19.54 31.36 -32.99
CA ILE A 18 19.56 32.44 -33.99
C ILE A 18 19.98 33.72 -33.27
N LEU A 19 21.15 34.25 -33.61
CA LEU A 19 21.63 35.55 -33.13
C LEU A 19 20.94 36.67 -33.92
N VAL A 20 20.17 37.50 -33.22
CA VAL A 20 19.74 38.82 -33.71
C VAL A 20 20.29 39.89 -32.77
N GLY A 21 21.15 40.76 -33.32
CA GLY A 21 21.28 42.17 -32.95
C GLY A 21 21.88 42.55 -31.58
N ASN A 22 22.97 43.31 -31.63
CA ASN A 22 23.66 44.00 -30.53
C ASN A 22 22.73 44.70 -29.51
N GLN A 23 22.96 44.50 -28.21
CA GLN A 23 23.19 45.55 -27.19
C GLN A 23 23.43 44.89 -25.81
N MET A 24 24.44 45.36 -25.07
CA MET A 24 24.64 45.02 -23.66
C MET A 24 23.55 45.72 -22.83
N VAL A 25 22.76 44.96 -22.07
CA VAL A 25 21.95 45.52 -20.96
C VAL A 25 22.14 44.65 -19.73
N GLU A 26 22.78 45.29 -18.75
CA GLU A 26 22.95 44.90 -17.37
C GLU A 26 21.61 44.60 -16.70
N ASN A 27 21.37 43.36 -16.29
CA ASN A 27 20.47 43.10 -15.17
C ASN A 27 20.65 41.71 -14.55
N GLN A 28 20.70 41.71 -13.22
CA GLN A 28 20.89 40.58 -12.32
C GLN A 28 19.83 39.48 -12.56
N ASN A 29 20.23 38.29 -13.03
CA ASN A 29 19.32 37.17 -13.21
C ASN A 29 19.80 35.94 -12.44
N PHE A 30 19.28 35.78 -11.21
CA PHE A 30 19.21 34.47 -10.55
C PHE A 30 18.27 33.59 -11.36
N VAL A 31 18.77 32.52 -11.98
CA VAL A 31 17.94 31.60 -12.76
C VAL A 31 17.61 30.39 -11.90
N SER A 32 16.41 30.35 -11.32
CA SER A 32 15.89 29.14 -10.67
C SER A 32 15.35 28.20 -11.75
N PHE A 33 16.00 27.06 -11.93
CA PHE A 33 15.53 26.01 -12.82
C PHE A 33 14.83 24.93 -12.01
N TRP A 34 13.50 24.91 -12.04
CA TRP A 34 12.70 23.78 -11.55
C TRP A 34 12.70 22.67 -12.59
N MET A 35 13.62 21.72 -12.48
CA MET A 35 13.60 20.50 -13.29
C MET A 35 12.97 19.37 -12.47
N ILE A 36 11.73 19.00 -12.79
CA ILE A 36 11.11 17.77 -12.27
C ILE A 36 11.75 16.59 -13.02
N GLN A 37 12.79 16.00 -12.44
CA GLN A 37 13.37 14.76 -12.95
C GLN A 37 12.64 13.57 -12.31
N CYS A 38 11.67 13.03 -13.04
CA CYS A 38 11.05 11.75 -12.71
C CYS A 38 12.00 10.62 -13.12
N PHE A 39 12.83 10.15 -12.19
CA PHE A 39 13.55 8.91 -12.41
C PHE A 39 12.54 7.74 -12.35
N LYS A 40 12.59 6.81 -13.33
CA LYS A 40 12.27 5.43 -12.96
C LYS A 40 13.25 5.13 -11.84
N THR A 41 12.77 4.70 -10.68
CA THR A 41 13.64 4.13 -9.66
C THR A 41 14.35 2.93 -10.29
N GLN A 42 15.46 3.16 -10.98
CA GLN A 42 16.49 2.15 -11.11
C GLN A 42 16.81 1.83 -9.68
N SER A 43 16.58 0.57 -9.31
CA SER A 43 16.73 0.07 -7.96
C SER A 43 17.85 0.84 -7.29
N PHE A 44 17.56 1.56 -6.20
CA PHE A 44 18.58 1.68 -5.17
C PHE A 44 19.16 0.28 -5.09
N GLN A 45 20.44 0.11 -5.43
CA GLN A 45 21.09 -1.16 -5.20
C GLN A 45 20.91 -1.36 -3.70
N GLN A 46 19.89 -2.16 -3.37
CA GLN A 46 19.69 -2.68 -2.05
C GLN A 46 21.07 -3.23 -1.75
N ILE A 47 21.73 -2.70 -0.70
CA ILE A 47 22.73 -3.49 0.02
C ILE A 47 22.09 -4.87 0.09
N PRO A 48 22.67 -5.94 -0.51
CA PRO A 48 21.94 -7.17 -0.75
C PRO A 48 21.17 -7.50 0.51
N SER A 49 19.85 -7.30 0.48
CA SER A 49 19.05 -7.72 1.59
C SER A 49 19.19 -9.21 1.47
N LEU A 50 20.02 -9.80 2.31
CA LEU A 50 20.10 -11.24 2.44
C LEU A 50 18.71 -11.81 2.71
N ASP A 51 17.81 -10.93 3.16
CA ASP A 51 16.41 -11.15 3.35
C ASP A 51 15.59 -10.94 2.07
N TYR A 52 14.86 -11.97 1.65
CA TYR A 52 13.95 -11.91 0.51
C TYR A 52 12.69 -12.74 0.79
N TRP A 53 11.61 -12.41 0.08
CA TRP A 53 10.37 -13.17 0.20
C TRP A 53 10.49 -14.52 -0.50
N ASP A 54 10.11 -15.58 0.20
CA ASP A 54 9.86 -16.89 -0.41
C ASP A 54 8.69 -16.81 -1.41
N ALA A 55 8.52 -17.88 -2.20
CA ALA A 55 7.34 -18.04 -3.03
C ALA A 55 6.07 -17.99 -2.16
N TRP A 56 4.99 -17.45 -2.75
CA TRP A 56 3.68 -17.52 -2.12
C TRP A 56 3.28 -18.97 -1.92
N GLY A 57 2.83 -19.29 -0.70
CA GLY A 57 2.12 -20.52 -0.44
C GLY A 57 0.81 -20.61 -1.22
N PRO A 58 0.18 -21.79 -1.24
CA PRO A 58 -1.14 -21.94 -1.81
C PRO A 58 -2.15 -21.07 -1.06
N TYR A 59 -3.24 -20.73 -1.74
CA TYR A 59 -4.42 -20.18 -1.07
C TYR A 59 -5.01 -21.22 -0.13
N GLY A 60 -5.36 -20.79 1.07
CA GLY A 60 -6.11 -21.60 2.02
C GLY A 60 -7.58 -21.72 1.65
N GLU A 61 -8.34 -22.36 2.52
CA GLU A 61 -9.78 -22.50 2.37
C GLU A 61 -10.48 -21.14 2.33
N CYS A 62 -11.59 -21.08 1.60
CA CYS A 62 -12.43 -19.89 1.57
C CYS A 62 -13.20 -19.76 2.89
N SER A 63 -13.31 -18.54 3.43
CA SER A 63 -14.02 -18.29 4.68
C SER A 63 -15.52 -18.64 4.66
N ARG A 64 -16.11 -18.81 3.46
CA ARG A 64 -17.52 -19.17 3.26
C ARG A 64 -17.74 -19.80 1.89
N SER A 65 -18.85 -20.53 1.75
CA SER A 65 -19.23 -21.24 0.53
C SER A 65 -20.07 -20.43 -0.46
N CYS A 66 -20.56 -19.25 -0.07
CA CYS A 66 -21.33 -18.32 -0.91
C CYS A 66 -21.22 -16.89 -0.36
N GLY A 67 -21.70 -15.89 -1.11
CA GLY A 67 -21.83 -14.51 -0.64
C GLY A 67 -20.51 -13.78 -0.48
N SER A 68 -19.53 -14.05 -1.37
CA SER A 68 -18.21 -13.39 -1.41
C SER A 68 -17.36 -13.57 -0.14
N GLY A 69 -16.75 -14.74 -0.02
CA GLY A 69 -15.76 -15.04 1.01
C GLY A 69 -14.36 -14.51 0.73
N VAL A 70 -13.46 -14.72 1.69
CA VAL A 70 -12.04 -14.38 1.59
C VAL A 70 -11.21 -15.64 1.75
N THR A 71 -10.22 -15.80 0.88
CA THR A 71 -9.14 -16.78 1.02
C THR A 71 -7.82 -16.04 1.17
N THR A 72 -6.94 -16.62 1.98
CA THR A 72 -5.65 -16.05 2.35
C THR A 72 -4.53 -16.98 1.92
N ARG A 73 -3.45 -16.40 1.41
CA ARG A 73 -2.16 -17.09 1.26
C ARG A 73 -1.08 -16.31 1.99
N THR A 74 -0.04 -17.02 2.41
CA THR A 74 1.08 -16.43 3.13
C THR A 74 2.39 -16.75 2.43
N ARG A 75 3.41 -15.95 2.70
CA ARG A 75 4.79 -16.18 2.30
C ARG A 75 5.69 -15.87 3.48
N ARG A 76 6.86 -16.50 3.52
CA ARG A 76 7.83 -16.28 4.59
C ARG A 76 8.94 -15.37 4.10
N CYS A 77 9.44 -14.53 4.98
CA CYS A 77 10.69 -13.84 4.72
C CYS A 77 11.83 -14.82 5.02
N ILE A 78 12.62 -15.14 4.00
CA ILE A 78 13.86 -15.91 4.19
C ILE A 78 14.90 -14.91 4.66
N THR A 79 15.45 -15.11 5.86
CA THR A 79 16.47 -14.24 6.47
C THR A 79 17.57 -15.09 7.09
N SER A 80 18.79 -14.57 7.10
CA SER A 80 19.93 -15.18 7.80
C SER A 80 20.16 -14.59 9.20
N ARG A 81 19.30 -13.65 9.62
CA ARG A 81 19.42 -12.97 10.91
C ARG A 81 19.11 -13.94 12.05
N ALA A 82 19.98 -13.95 13.06
CA ALA A 82 19.80 -14.80 14.25
C ALA A 82 18.94 -14.14 15.35
N ASP A 83 18.65 -12.83 15.24
CA ASP A 83 17.89 -12.06 16.22
C ASP A 83 16.36 -12.18 16.08
N GLY A 84 15.88 -13.00 15.13
CA GLY A 84 14.45 -13.22 14.87
C GLY A 84 13.78 -12.11 14.07
N GLY A 85 14.50 -11.04 13.71
CA GLY A 85 14.00 -9.97 12.84
C GLY A 85 14.23 -10.25 11.36
N HIS A 86 13.62 -9.44 10.49
CA HIS A 86 13.86 -9.49 9.04
C HIS A 86 13.66 -8.13 8.36
N ASN A 87 14.29 -7.96 7.20
CA ASN A 87 14.25 -6.73 6.39
C ASN A 87 13.39 -6.87 5.11
N CYS A 88 12.60 -7.93 4.97
CA CYS A 88 11.70 -8.05 3.83
C CYS A 88 10.69 -6.89 3.79
N VAL A 89 10.62 -6.21 2.64
CA VAL A 89 9.70 -5.10 2.41
C VAL A 89 8.44 -5.61 1.71
N GLY A 90 7.27 -5.25 2.24
CA GLY A 90 5.95 -5.64 1.71
C GLY A 90 5.18 -6.58 2.64
N PRO A 91 3.98 -7.04 2.23
CA PRO A 91 3.14 -7.88 3.08
C PRO A 91 3.59 -9.34 3.04
N ASP A 92 3.45 -10.04 4.16
CA ASP A 92 3.62 -11.49 4.32
C ASP A 92 2.34 -12.27 3.98
N LYS A 93 1.19 -11.59 3.91
CA LYS A 93 -0.13 -12.16 3.58
C LYS A 93 -0.76 -11.51 2.35
N SER A 94 -1.53 -12.28 1.61
CA SER A 94 -2.29 -11.83 0.45
C SER A 94 -3.69 -12.42 0.47
N TYR A 95 -4.68 -11.58 0.21
CA TYR A 95 -6.10 -11.90 0.29
C TYR A 95 -6.75 -11.86 -1.07
N ARG A 96 -7.74 -12.72 -1.29
CA ARG A 96 -8.55 -12.76 -2.50
C ARG A 96 -10.00 -13.12 -2.17
N LEU A 97 -10.93 -12.54 -2.92
CA LEU A 97 -12.32 -12.96 -2.89
C LEU A 97 -12.52 -14.36 -3.52
N CYS A 98 -13.30 -15.19 -2.86
CA CYS A 98 -13.67 -16.53 -3.29
C CYS A 98 -15.17 -16.75 -3.06
N ASN A 99 -15.76 -17.74 -3.74
CA ASN A 99 -17.19 -18.08 -3.59
C ASN A 99 -18.13 -16.87 -3.71
N ILE A 100 -17.97 -16.13 -4.80
CA ILE A 100 -18.65 -14.85 -5.05
C ILE A 100 -20.11 -14.99 -5.50
N GLN A 101 -20.56 -16.22 -5.79
CA GLN A 101 -21.95 -16.52 -6.08
C GLN A 101 -22.86 -16.09 -4.93
N ASP A 102 -24.06 -15.63 -5.25
CA ASP A 102 -25.07 -15.31 -4.25
C ASP A 102 -25.43 -16.56 -3.43
N CYS A 103 -25.73 -16.35 -2.16
CA CYS A 103 -26.23 -17.41 -1.31
C CYS A 103 -27.67 -17.79 -1.69
N PRO A 104 -28.10 -19.05 -1.43
CA PRO A 104 -29.47 -19.47 -1.65
C PRO A 104 -30.48 -18.53 -0.98
N GLU A 105 -31.65 -18.38 -1.57
CA GLU A 105 -32.71 -17.55 -1.00
C GLU A 105 -33.08 -18.01 0.42
N GLY A 106 -33.26 -17.05 1.33
CA GLY A 106 -33.51 -17.33 2.75
C GLY A 106 -32.24 -17.66 3.57
N SER A 107 -31.05 -17.62 2.97
CA SER A 107 -29.80 -17.67 3.74
C SER A 107 -29.71 -16.49 4.70
N LYS A 108 -29.21 -16.76 5.91
CA LYS A 108 -28.94 -15.73 6.90
C LYS A 108 -27.78 -14.83 6.46
N ASP A 109 -27.77 -13.60 6.97
CA ASP A 109 -26.61 -12.73 6.82
C ASP A 109 -25.39 -13.33 7.55
N PHE A 110 -24.18 -13.10 7.02
CA PHE A 110 -22.99 -13.74 7.58
C PHE A 110 -22.68 -13.32 9.01
N ARG A 111 -22.95 -12.05 9.33
CA ARG A 111 -22.74 -11.52 10.67
C ARG A 111 -23.83 -12.04 11.60
N GLU A 112 -25.05 -12.18 11.10
CA GLU A 112 -26.16 -12.82 11.84
C GLU A 112 -25.83 -14.27 12.19
N ASP A 113 -25.29 -15.05 11.26
CA ASP A 113 -24.84 -16.42 11.51
C ASP A 113 -23.82 -16.46 12.65
N GLN A 114 -22.84 -15.56 12.66
CA GLN A 114 -21.83 -15.48 13.71
C GLN A 114 -22.39 -15.12 15.08
N CYS A 115 -23.35 -14.18 15.17
CA CYS A 115 -24.04 -13.89 16.43
C CYS A 115 -24.93 -15.05 16.89
N SER A 116 -25.62 -15.72 15.97
CA SER A 116 -26.54 -16.81 16.30
C SER A 116 -25.84 -18.07 16.84
N GLN A 117 -24.52 -18.19 16.69
CA GLN A 117 -23.73 -19.23 17.36
C GLN A 117 -23.80 -19.15 18.90
N PHE A 118 -24.17 -17.99 19.44
CA PHE A 118 -24.33 -17.77 20.88
C PHE A 118 -25.80 -17.81 21.32
N ASP A 119 -26.74 -18.11 20.42
CA ASP A 119 -28.15 -18.21 20.78
C ASP A 119 -28.38 -19.31 21.81
N GLY A 120 -29.16 -18.99 22.85
CA GLY A 120 -29.52 -19.93 23.90
C GLY A 120 -28.39 -20.29 24.87
N THR A 121 -27.17 -19.77 24.69
CA THR A 121 -26.10 -19.91 25.68
C THR A 121 -26.45 -19.11 26.92
N ASP A 122 -26.09 -19.63 28.10
CA ASP A 122 -26.25 -18.89 29.36
C ASP A 122 -25.35 -17.64 29.37
N PHE A 123 -25.94 -16.48 29.61
CA PHE A 123 -25.27 -15.21 29.78
C PHE A 123 -25.87 -14.51 30.99
N GLN A 124 -25.12 -14.51 32.10
CA GLN A 124 -25.55 -13.92 33.37
C GLN A 124 -26.90 -14.49 33.87
N GLY A 125 -27.11 -15.80 33.71
CA GLY A 125 -28.33 -16.50 34.14
C GLY A 125 -29.51 -16.36 33.20
N ASN A 126 -29.34 -15.70 32.04
CA ASN A 126 -30.37 -15.55 31.02
C ASN A 126 -29.94 -16.20 29.70
N ARG A 127 -30.91 -16.56 28.87
CA ARG A 127 -30.67 -17.11 27.53
C ARG A 127 -31.27 -16.19 26.50
N TYR A 128 -30.41 -15.69 25.61
CA TYR A 128 -30.79 -14.69 24.63
C TYR A 128 -30.77 -15.22 23.21
N LYS A 129 -31.48 -14.50 22.34
CA LYS A 129 -31.26 -14.54 20.90
C LYS A 129 -30.45 -13.30 20.51
N TRP A 130 -29.31 -13.48 19.89
CA TRP A 130 -28.34 -12.44 19.60
C TRP A 130 -28.49 -11.93 18.18
N LEU A 131 -28.48 -10.60 18.03
CA LEU A 131 -28.56 -9.91 16.74
C LEU A 131 -27.26 -9.13 16.50
N PRO A 132 -26.83 -8.96 15.23
CA PRO A 132 -25.68 -8.13 14.91
C PRO A 132 -25.78 -6.71 15.46
N TYR A 133 -24.71 -6.23 16.07
CA TYR A 133 -24.54 -4.83 16.45
C TYR A 133 -23.27 -4.27 15.82
N TYR A 134 -23.38 -3.12 15.16
CA TYR A 134 -22.26 -2.44 14.51
C TYR A 134 -21.73 -1.34 15.43
N ALA A 135 -20.66 -1.65 16.16
CA ALA A 135 -19.97 -0.70 17.05
C ALA A 135 -19.00 0.20 16.26
N GLU A 136 -18.17 0.96 16.98
CA GLU A 136 -17.16 1.86 16.40
C GLU A 136 -16.19 1.12 15.46
N ASN A 137 -15.67 -0.04 15.89
CA ASN A 137 -14.99 -0.95 14.98
C ASN A 137 -16.01 -1.95 14.40
N PRO A 138 -16.42 -1.80 13.13
CA PRO A 138 -17.40 -2.70 12.51
C PRO A 138 -16.86 -4.12 12.38
N CYS A 139 -15.54 -4.35 12.42
CA CYS A 139 -14.97 -5.68 12.26
C CYS A 139 -14.81 -6.46 13.56
N GLU A 140 -15.27 -5.93 14.69
CA GLU A 140 -15.50 -6.70 15.90
C GLU A 140 -16.86 -7.40 15.87
N LEU A 141 -16.97 -8.58 16.48
CA LEU A 141 -18.25 -9.29 16.60
C LEU A 141 -18.98 -8.81 17.85
N ASN A 142 -19.63 -7.66 17.72
CA ASN A 142 -20.56 -7.14 18.71
C ASN A 142 -21.98 -7.66 18.41
N CYS A 143 -22.66 -8.18 19.42
CA CYS A 143 -24.03 -8.67 19.31
C CYS A 143 -24.91 -8.08 20.42
N MET A 144 -26.17 -7.81 20.10
CA MET A 144 -27.18 -7.26 21.00
C MET A 144 -28.28 -8.30 21.22
N PRO A 145 -28.69 -8.59 22.46
CA PRO A 145 -29.83 -9.45 22.71
C PRO A 145 -31.12 -8.85 22.16
N ARG A 146 -31.95 -9.69 21.56
CA ARG A 146 -33.27 -9.27 21.07
C ARG A 146 -34.13 -8.75 22.22
N GLY A 147 -34.54 -7.49 22.13
CA GLY A 147 -35.42 -6.84 23.11
C GLY A 147 -34.67 -6.13 24.24
N GLU A 148 -33.34 -6.16 24.25
CA GLU A 148 -32.50 -5.48 25.24
C GLU A 148 -31.76 -4.28 24.64
N ASN A 149 -31.28 -3.38 25.50
CA ASN A 149 -30.61 -2.13 25.10
C ASN A 149 -29.08 -2.15 25.32
N PHE A 150 -28.49 -3.33 25.44
CA PHE A 150 -27.04 -3.48 25.58
C PHE A 150 -26.46 -4.35 24.48
N PHE A 151 -25.17 -4.21 24.21
CA PHE A 151 -24.44 -5.10 23.32
C PHE A 151 -23.24 -5.70 24.07
N TYR A 152 -22.78 -6.85 23.58
CA TYR A 152 -21.60 -7.54 24.10
C TYR A 152 -20.68 -7.96 22.95
N ARG A 153 -19.37 -7.80 23.16
CA ARG A 153 -18.35 -8.21 22.20
C ARG A 153 -18.02 -9.70 22.39
N HIS A 154 -18.64 -10.55 21.58
CA HIS A 154 -18.42 -12.00 21.65
C HIS A 154 -17.06 -12.43 21.10
N ARG A 155 -16.54 -11.73 20.08
CA ARG A 155 -15.21 -11.98 19.51
C ARG A 155 -14.52 -10.67 19.16
N SER A 156 -13.19 -10.65 19.26
CA SER A 156 -12.36 -9.51 18.88
C SER A 156 -12.38 -9.21 17.38
N ALA A 157 -12.76 -10.19 16.54
CA ALA A 157 -12.94 -10.01 15.12
C ALA A 157 -14.09 -10.89 14.60
N VAL A 158 -14.81 -10.37 13.59
CA VAL A 158 -15.67 -11.18 12.72
C VAL A 158 -14.82 -12.03 11.79
N VAL A 159 -15.42 -13.09 11.23
CA VAL A 159 -14.77 -13.93 10.22
C VAL A 159 -14.44 -13.12 8.97
N ASP A 160 -13.25 -13.33 8.39
CA ASP A 160 -12.82 -12.62 7.18
C ASP A 160 -13.83 -12.78 6.04
N GLY A 161 -14.10 -11.68 5.33
CA GLY A 161 -15.15 -11.60 4.31
C GLY A 161 -16.51 -11.17 4.83
N THR A 162 -16.69 -10.99 6.16
CA THR A 162 -17.91 -10.39 6.70
C THR A 162 -18.05 -8.94 6.25
N PRO A 163 -19.22 -8.52 5.72
CA PRO A 163 -19.47 -7.13 5.41
C PRO A 163 -19.24 -6.24 6.64
N CYS A 164 -18.52 -5.14 6.46
CA CYS A 164 -18.31 -4.18 7.55
C CYS A 164 -19.58 -3.41 7.86
N HIS A 165 -20.33 -3.04 6.82
CA HIS A 165 -21.51 -2.20 6.93
C HIS A 165 -22.67 -2.78 6.12
N PRO A 166 -23.92 -2.65 6.60
CA PRO A 166 -25.09 -3.04 5.82
C PRO A 166 -25.15 -2.31 4.48
N GLY A 167 -25.44 -3.04 3.40
CA GLY A 167 -25.65 -2.47 2.06
C GLY A 167 -24.39 -1.96 1.35
N ARG A 168 -23.21 -2.08 1.96
CA ARG A 168 -21.94 -1.79 1.32
C ARG A 168 -21.17 -3.09 1.02
N ARG A 169 -20.15 -2.97 0.17
CA ARG A 169 -19.34 -4.12 -0.29
C ARG A 169 -18.01 -4.25 0.45
N ASP A 170 -17.65 -3.31 1.30
CA ASP A 170 -16.47 -3.40 2.15
C ASP A 170 -16.58 -4.56 3.13
N ILE A 171 -15.46 -5.26 3.30
CA ILE A 171 -15.37 -6.52 4.06
C ILE A 171 -14.29 -6.42 5.12
N CYS A 172 -14.50 -7.17 6.20
CA CYS A 172 -13.51 -7.32 7.26
C CYS A 172 -12.44 -8.32 6.85
N VAL A 173 -11.17 -7.94 7.01
CA VAL A 173 -10.01 -8.81 6.83
C VAL A 173 -9.02 -8.49 7.94
N GLU A 174 -8.67 -9.49 8.75
CA GLU A 174 -7.80 -9.34 9.94
C GLU A 174 -8.30 -8.25 10.91
N GLY A 175 -9.61 -8.20 11.15
CA GLY A 175 -10.22 -7.23 12.07
C GLY A 175 -10.22 -5.78 11.58
N VAL A 176 -9.85 -5.54 10.32
CA VAL A 176 -9.85 -4.21 9.69
C VAL A 176 -10.82 -4.19 8.52
N CYS A 177 -11.60 -3.12 8.41
CA CYS A 177 -12.48 -2.94 7.28
C CYS A 177 -11.70 -2.55 6.01
N LYS A 178 -11.79 -3.37 4.98
CA LYS A 178 -11.13 -3.18 3.68
C LYS A 178 -12.18 -2.97 2.59
N VAL A 179 -11.91 -2.03 1.68
CA VAL A 179 -12.75 -1.82 0.51
C VAL A 179 -12.63 -3.01 -0.42
N SER A 180 -13.73 -3.71 -0.69
CA SER A 180 -13.72 -4.78 -1.68
C SER A 180 -13.46 -4.22 -3.08
N PRO A 181 -12.56 -4.82 -3.87
CA PRO A 181 -12.35 -4.43 -5.24
C PRO A 181 -13.66 -4.47 -6.02
N LYS A 182 -13.96 -3.43 -6.81
CA LYS A 182 -15.10 -3.50 -7.75
C LYS A 182 -14.84 -4.67 -8.71
N PRO A 183 -15.82 -5.55 -8.98
CA PRO A 183 -15.68 -6.55 -10.02
C PRO A 183 -15.47 -5.80 -11.33
N LYS A 184 -14.31 -6.00 -11.96
CA LYS A 184 -14.04 -5.48 -13.29
C LYS A 184 -14.98 -6.22 -14.25
N PRO A 185 -15.81 -5.53 -15.06
CA PRO A 185 -16.49 -6.19 -16.17
C PRO A 185 -15.39 -6.68 -17.12
N ASN A 186 -15.29 -8.01 -17.27
CA ASN A 186 -14.26 -8.79 -17.99
C ASN A 186 -12.87 -8.87 -17.32
N PRO A 187 -12.52 -10.02 -16.70
CA PRO A 187 -11.21 -10.20 -16.09
C PRO A 187 -10.17 -10.59 -17.14
N LYS A 188 -9.41 -9.62 -17.65
CA LYS A 188 -7.98 -9.89 -17.83
C LYS A 188 -7.36 -9.72 -16.45
N MET A 189 -7.00 -10.84 -15.84
CA MET A 189 -6.36 -10.92 -14.53
C MET A 189 -4.99 -10.24 -14.61
N THR A 190 -4.96 -8.91 -14.52
CA THR A 190 -3.73 -8.18 -14.26
C THR A 190 -3.51 -8.18 -12.76
N GLU A 191 -2.62 -9.07 -12.36
CA GLU A 191 -1.87 -9.05 -11.11
C GLU A 191 -1.53 -7.60 -10.73
N PHE A 192 -2.06 -7.13 -9.61
CA PHE A 192 -1.75 -5.79 -9.09
C PHE A 192 -0.37 -5.86 -8.42
N ASN A 193 0.69 -5.84 -9.22
CA ASN A 193 2.03 -5.51 -8.74
C ASN A 193 2.08 -3.99 -8.54
N ASP A 194 1.91 -3.58 -7.29
CA ASP A 194 1.99 -2.19 -6.86
C ASP A 194 3.46 -1.71 -6.91
N THR A 195 3.94 -1.38 -8.10
CA THR A 195 5.24 -0.70 -8.27
C THR A 195 5.04 0.79 -7.99
N LYS A 196 5.14 1.18 -6.71
CA LYS A 196 5.13 2.60 -6.32
C LYS A 196 6.25 3.37 -7.04
N ARG A 197 5.90 4.47 -7.71
CA ARG A 197 6.86 5.45 -8.23
C ARG A 197 7.03 6.55 -7.18
N GLY A 198 8.26 6.85 -6.77
CA GLY A 198 8.58 8.02 -5.96
C GLY A 198 9.31 9.07 -6.80
N CYS A 199 9.04 10.35 -6.55
CA CYS A 199 9.77 11.47 -7.14
C CYS A 199 10.55 12.20 -6.05
N ILE A 200 11.77 12.67 -6.36
CA ILE A 200 12.57 13.52 -5.47
C ILE A 200 12.64 14.90 -6.13
N ALA A 201 12.26 15.95 -5.41
CA ALA A 201 12.54 17.32 -5.81
C ALA A 201 13.95 17.69 -5.34
N VAL A 202 14.81 18.10 -6.26
CA VAL A 202 16.18 18.55 -5.97
C VAL A 202 16.29 20.00 -6.43
N GLU A 203 16.60 20.91 -5.50
CA GLU A 203 16.94 22.29 -5.81
C GLU A 203 18.47 22.40 -5.94
N LEU A 204 18.94 22.99 -7.04
CA LEU A 204 20.36 23.11 -7.35
C LEU A 204 20.76 24.58 -7.20
N ILE A 205 21.49 24.88 -6.12
CA ILE A 205 21.97 26.24 -5.83
C ILE A 205 23.41 26.34 -6.33
N ILE A 206 23.63 27.16 -7.36
CA ILE A 206 24.97 27.45 -7.89
C ILE A 206 25.44 28.76 -7.25
N VAL A 207 26.49 28.70 -6.43
CA VAL A 207 27.14 29.89 -5.85
C VAL A 207 28.46 30.13 -6.58
N GLN A 208 28.59 31.27 -7.25
CA GLN A 208 29.82 31.66 -7.95
C GLN A 208 30.61 32.67 -7.12
N SER A 209 31.91 32.43 -6.94
CA SER A 209 32.82 33.32 -6.21
C SER A 209 33.95 33.78 -7.13
N ASP A 210 34.08 35.09 -7.33
CA ASP A 210 35.01 35.67 -8.30
C ASP A 210 36.43 35.95 -7.74
N LYS A 211 36.82 35.35 -6.60
CA LYS A 211 38.04 35.81 -5.88
C LYS A 211 39.32 35.00 -6.00
N LEU A 212 39.35 33.89 -6.73
CA LEU A 212 40.59 33.31 -7.24
C LEU A 212 40.28 32.75 -8.62
N ASN A 213 41.24 32.80 -9.55
CA ASN A 213 41.10 32.37 -10.95
C ASN A 213 40.97 30.83 -11.11
N VAL A 214 40.12 30.22 -10.27
CA VAL A 214 39.73 28.82 -10.24
C VAL A 214 38.22 28.81 -10.03
N PHE A 215 37.46 28.46 -11.05
CA PHE A 215 36.01 28.29 -10.95
C PHE A 215 35.72 27.07 -10.06
N LEU A 216 35.40 27.29 -8.78
CA LEU A 216 34.95 26.24 -7.89
C LEU A 216 33.41 26.22 -7.86
N THR A 217 32.81 25.34 -8.65
CA THR A 217 31.37 25.08 -8.56
C THR A 217 31.12 24.20 -7.33
N VAL A 218 30.58 24.75 -6.25
CA VAL A 218 30.13 23.95 -5.10
C VAL A 218 28.65 23.66 -5.27
N CYS A 219 28.31 22.37 -5.40
CA CYS A 219 26.94 21.89 -5.50
C CYS A 219 26.46 21.46 -4.10
N LEU A 220 25.57 22.24 -3.48
CA LEU A 220 24.93 21.85 -2.23
C LEU A 220 23.55 21.26 -2.53
N ILE A 221 23.36 20.00 -2.19
CA ILE A 221 22.07 19.30 -2.33
C ILE A 221 21.28 19.52 -1.03
N ARG A 222 20.17 20.25 -1.10
CA ARG A 222 19.20 20.30 0.00
C ARG A 222 17.99 19.46 -0.38
N ILE A 223 17.73 18.40 0.40
CA ILE A 223 16.58 17.51 0.22
C ILE A 223 15.42 18.09 1.04
N GLU A 224 14.40 18.66 0.39
CA GLU A 224 13.33 19.34 1.13
C GLU A 224 12.11 18.47 1.43
N THR A 225 11.83 17.34 0.76
CA THR A 225 10.86 16.32 1.22
C THR A 225 10.72 15.15 0.23
N VAL A 226 10.39 13.96 0.76
CA VAL A 226 9.97 12.79 -0.03
C VAL A 226 8.45 12.86 -0.21
N LEU A 227 7.96 13.15 -1.41
CA LEU A 227 6.53 13.08 -1.73
C LEU A 227 6.19 11.69 -2.28
N SER A 228 5.43 10.92 -1.51
CA SER A 228 4.76 9.71 -2.02
C SER A 228 3.56 10.14 -2.86
N VAL A 229 3.51 9.73 -4.12
CA VAL A 229 2.32 9.87 -4.97
C VAL A 229 1.56 8.54 -4.89
N THR A 230 0.37 8.56 -4.31
CA THR A 230 -0.56 7.42 -4.24
C THR A 230 -1.28 7.19 -5.57
#